data_AF-A0A7S4CUH5-F1
#
_entry.id   AF-A0A7S4CUH5-F1
#
_cell.length_a   1.000
_cell.length_b   1.000
_cell.length_c   1.000
_cell.angle_alpha   90.00
_cell.angle_beta   90.00
_cell.angle_gamma   90.00
#
_symmetry.space_group_name_H-M   'P 1'
#
loop_
_entity.id
_entity.type
_entity.pdbx_description
1 polymer ?
#
loop_
_entity_poly.entity_id
_entity_poly.type
_entity_poly.pdbx_seq_one_letter_code
_entity_poly.pdbx_strand_id
1 'polypeptide(L)'
;FFFEKRFIIMSSQVFVKRPGRDGGATDVEAGPSQKPELDSTQDGTGSLFWTKPWYALGSQIKGRTAGEIYMNDNAVRARAGLLNITAWVVFCLLLTSDNPQFLSYTIGPVVGWDMLAASIFGLVPLSPYGVLGTLLAWNAKPVWKPAGPKRFAWSLGVGMVTTCVLLGQFRLRNAAIAVNLACITLTWLEAVLGFCLGCWTWNNVMVPLLGKKKCAECTMDVPKQGTVARVKEVQDITRQHPLVVFSKSFCPHCQRAKGLLEQLGAPYQVVELDKTEDKDGYAMALVELTGQRTVPNIFIGGHSIGGADDTFKLYDEGKLCKLLVQEGVPAPNCSAQAELGP
;
A
#
# COMPACT_ATOMS: atom_id res chain seq x y z
N PHE A 1 17.93 -21.51 -15.85
CA PHE A 1 16.78 -22.13 -15.15
C PHE A 1 17.10 -22.14 -13.67
N PHE A 2 17.17 -20.98 -12.99
CA PHE A 2 16.11 -20.07 -12.54
C PHE A 2 15.03 -20.77 -11.70
N PHE A 3 14.93 -20.33 -10.45
CA PHE A 3 14.00 -20.70 -9.37
C PHE A 3 14.34 -21.90 -8.48
N GLU A 4 15.37 -21.73 -7.66
CA GLU A 4 15.35 -22.17 -6.26
C GLU A 4 16.40 -21.38 -5.47
N LYS A 5 16.11 -21.03 -4.21
CA LYS A 5 16.90 -20.20 -3.27
C LYS A 5 16.69 -18.68 -3.31
N ARG A 6 15.59 -18.24 -2.69
CA ARG A 6 15.57 -17.02 -1.85
C ARG A 6 14.42 -17.05 -0.85
N PHE A 7 14.52 -17.96 0.11
CA PHE A 7 13.85 -17.88 1.40
C PHE A 7 14.92 -18.22 2.44
N ILE A 8 14.92 -17.50 3.57
CA ILE A 8 15.82 -17.61 4.73
C ILE A 8 17.07 -16.70 4.66
N ILE A 9 17.39 -16.11 5.84
CA ILE A 9 18.42 -15.10 6.21
C ILE A 9 17.77 -13.73 6.50
N MET A 10 17.82 -13.11 7.68
CA MET A 10 18.49 -13.35 8.95
C MET A 10 17.76 -12.48 10.00
N SER A 11 17.43 -13.03 11.16
CA SER A 11 17.13 -12.24 12.37
C SER A 11 18.24 -12.52 13.37
N SER A 12 19.26 -11.68 13.36
CA SER A 12 20.25 -11.61 14.43
C SER A 12 19.95 -10.35 15.22
N GLN A 13 19.55 -10.56 16.48
CA GLN A 13 19.28 -9.50 17.42
C GLN A 13 20.55 -8.68 17.68
N VAL A 14 20.47 -7.38 17.42
CA VAL A 14 21.41 -6.41 17.99
C VAL A 14 20.71 -5.79 19.19
N PHE A 15 21.15 -6.23 20.37
CA PHE A 15 20.75 -5.71 21.67
C PHE A 15 21.46 -4.37 21.88
N VAL A 16 20.73 -3.24 21.86
CA VAL A 16 21.26 -1.94 22.29
C VAL A 16 20.47 -1.42 23.49
N LYS A 17 21.23 -1.30 24.58
CA LYS A 17 20.88 -0.87 25.93
C LYS A 17 20.55 0.64 25.94
N ARG A 18 19.41 1.04 26.51
CA ARG A 18 19.09 2.45 26.81
C ARG A 18 19.84 2.91 28.07
N PRO A 19 20.36 4.15 28.14
CA PRO A 19 20.67 4.79 29.41
C PRO A 19 19.65 5.88 29.79
N GLY A 20 19.32 5.90 31.09
CA GLY A 20 19.32 7.09 31.96
C GLY A 20 18.39 8.26 31.64
N ARG A 21 17.34 8.39 32.47
CA ARG A 21 16.51 9.58 32.65
C ARG A 21 17.11 10.42 33.79
N ASP A 22 17.41 11.69 33.56
CA ASP A 22 17.54 12.72 34.61
C ASP A 22 16.80 13.99 34.17
N GLY A 23 16.05 14.58 35.09
CA GLY A 23 15.13 15.71 34.87
C GLY A 23 15.74 17.09 35.15
N GLY A 24 14.94 18.13 34.91
CA GLY A 24 15.24 19.50 35.33
C GLY A 24 14.44 20.53 34.50
N ALA A 25 13.53 21.24 35.17
CA ALA A 25 12.58 22.22 34.63
C ALA A 25 13.23 23.57 34.27
N THR A 26 12.57 24.35 33.40
CA THR A 26 12.03 25.71 33.69
C THR A 26 11.29 26.29 32.48
N ASP A 27 10.17 26.95 32.77
CA ASP A 27 9.13 27.45 31.88
C ASP A 27 9.43 28.82 31.24
N VAL A 28 8.95 29.05 30.02
CA VAL A 28 8.40 30.35 29.57
C VAL A 28 7.21 30.07 28.65
N GLU A 29 6.02 30.50 29.07
CA GLU A 29 4.75 30.36 28.38
C GLU A 29 4.62 31.31 27.16
N ALA A 30 4.09 30.79 26.05
CA ALA A 30 3.38 31.55 25.02
C ALA A 30 2.14 30.73 24.59
N GLY A 31 0.96 31.36 24.66
CA GLY A 31 -0.37 30.76 24.45
C GLY A 31 -0.69 30.28 23.02
N PRO A 32 -1.89 29.72 22.77
CA PRO A 32 -2.03 28.35 22.32
C PRO A 32 -2.05 28.22 20.79
N SER A 33 -0.94 27.81 20.20
CA SER A 33 -1.01 26.95 19.01
C SER A 33 -1.42 25.57 19.50
N GLN A 34 -2.70 25.22 19.34
CA GLN A 34 -3.20 23.87 19.63
C GLN A 34 -2.30 22.85 18.92
N LYS A 35 -1.43 22.22 19.71
CA LYS A 35 -0.86 20.91 19.45
C LYS A 35 -2.02 20.03 18.97
N PRO A 36 -1.92 19.26 17.88
CA PRO A 36 -2.97 18.32 17.55
C PRO A 36 -3.11 17.39 18.75
N GLU A 37 -4.23 17.56 19.45
CA GLU A 37 -4.60 16.75 20.59
C GLU A 37 -4.65 15.30 20.09
N LEU A 38 -3.89 14.45 20.77
CA LEU A 38 -3.68 13.06 20.40
C LEU A 38 -4.96 12.27 20.74
N ASP A 39 -5.99 12.43 19.91
CA ASP A 39 -7.22 11.68 20.06
C ASP A 39 -7.06 10.28 19.44
N SER A 40 -6.97 9.33 20.37
CA SER A 40 -7.18 7.88 20.30
C SER A 40 -7.56 7.29 18.93
N THR A 41 -6.61 7.12 18.01
CA THR A 41 -6.65 6.12 16.91
C THR A 41 -5.39 6.20 16.04
N GLN A 42 -4.22 6.10 16.67
CA GLN A 42 -3.13 5.30 16.09
C GLN A 42 -3.24 3.95 16.84
N ASP A 43 -3.14 2.80 16.19
CA ASP A 43 -1.84 2.17 16.04
C ASP A 43 -1.86 1.16 14.87
N GLY A 44 -0.92 1.34 13.94
CA GLY A 44 -0.45 0.29 13.03
C GLY A 44 0.46 -0.73 13.73
N THR A 45 0.33 -0.89 15.05
CA THR A 45 1.11 -1.81 15.88
C THR A 45 0.20 -2.44 16.93
N GLY A 46 -0.11 -3.72 16.77
CA GLY A 46 -0.47 -4.60 17.89
C GLY A 46 -1.81 -4.36 18.60
N SER A 47 -2.91 -4.13 17.88
CA SER A 47 -4.23 -4.23 18.52
C SER A 47 -4.57 -5.70 18.80
N LEU A 48 -4.59 -6.07 20.08
CA LEU A 48 -4.95 -7.37 20.62
C LEU A 48 -6.19 -7.96 19.93
N PHE A 49 -6.07 -9.25 19.59
CA PHE A 49 -7.03 -10.17 18.99
C PHE A 49 -8.46 -10.18 19.61
N TRP A 50 -8.67 -9.54 20.77
CA TRP A 50 -9.93 -9.56 21.53
C TRP A 50 -10.44 -8.21 22.07
N THR A 51 -9.72 -7.08 21.94
CA THR A 51 -10.03 -5.88 22.76
C THR A 51 -10.95 -4.83 22.14
N LYS A 52 -11.76 -5.16 21.13
CA LYS A 52 -12.93 -4.33 20.74
C LYS A 52 -14.16 -5.21 20.41
N PRO A 53 -15.13 -5.39 21.33
CA PRO A 53 -16.42 -6.01 21.02
C PRO A 53 -17.31 -4.93 20.34
N TRP A 54 -18.11 -5.16 19.28
CA TRP A 54 -18.95 -6.33 18.97
C TRP A 54 -19.33 -6.48 17.47
N TYR A 55 -18.57 -5.93 16.49
CA TYR A 55 -18.85 -6.18 15.06
C TYR A 55 -17.69 -6.02 14.05
N ALA A 56 -16.41 -5.94 14.49
CA ALA A 56 -15.20 -5.65 13.70
C ALA A 56 -15.41 -5.29 12.20
N LEU A 57 -16.10 -4.16 12.02
CA LEU A 57 -16.02 -3.37 10.81
C LEU A 57 -14.54 -3.10 10.59
N GLY A 58 -14.09 -3.24 9.35
CA GLY A 58 -12.78 -2.74 8.96
C GLY A 58 -12.51 -1.36 9.55
N SER A 59 -11.25 -1.04 9.87
CA SER A 59 -10.93 0.21 10.56
C SER A 59 -11.41 1.41 9.72
N GLN A 60 -12.16 2.34 10.32
CA GLN A 60 -12.19 3.69 9.77
C GLN A 60 -10.80 4.28 10.00
N ILE A 61 -10.16 4.71 8.91
CA ILE A 61 -8.78 5.18 8.95
C ILE A 61 -8.81 6.70 8.80
N LYS A 62 -8.21 7.39 9.77
CA LYS A 62 -8.10 8.85 9.78
C LYS A 62 -7.42 9.33 8.49
N GLY A 63 -8.03 10.29 7.80
CA GLY A 63 -7.58 10.83 6.51
C GLY A 63 -8.16 10.15 5.26
N ARG A 64 -8.85 8.98 5.39
CA ARG A 64 -9.55 8.30 4.26
C ARG A 64 -10.96 8.87 4.09
N THR A 65 -11.68 8.42 3.06
CA THR A 65 -13.09 8.79 2.83
C THR A 65 -13.90 8.57 4.10
N ALA A 66 -14.40 9.68 4.68
CA ALA A 66 -15.12 9.67 5.94
C ALA A 66 -16.40 8.81 5.83
N GLY A 67 -16.63 7.96 6.84
CA GLY A 67 -17.77 7.05 6.87
C GLY A 67 -17.57 5.73 6.13
N GLU A 68 -16.52 5.57 5.32
CA GLU A 68 -16.21 4.28 4.68
C GLU A 68 -15.39 3.35 5.57
N ILE A 69 -15.64 2.05 5.39
CA ILE A 69 -15.08 0.96 6.19
C ILE A 69 -13.95 0.32 5.38
N TYR A 70 -12.78 0.10 5.99
CA TYR A 70 -11.61 -0.43 5.28
C TYR A 70 -11.13 -1.76 5.82
N MET A 71 -10.89 -2.72 4.93
CA MET A 71 -10.40 -4.04 5.28
C MET A 71 -8.94 -4.21 4.87
N ASN A 72 -8.21 -5.02 5.64
CA ASN A 72 -6.85 -5.41 5.30
C ASN A 72 -6.88 -6.42 4.15
N ASP A 73 -6.48 -6.00 2.96
CA ASP A 73 -6.46 -6.80 1.73
C ASP A 73 -5.58 -8.05 1.87
N ASN A 74 -4.50 -7.99 2.65
CA ASN A 74 -3.65 -9.17 2.89
C ASN A 74 -4.40 -10.25 3.66
N ALA A 75 -5.19 -9.87 4.67
CA ALA A 75 -6.04 -10.80 5.42
C ALA A 75 -7.17 -11.37 4.55
N VAL A 76 -7.77 -10.53 3.68
CA VAL A 76 -8.78 -10.95 2.70
C VAL A 76 -8.21 -11.97 1.72
N ARG A 77 -7.01 -11.74 1.19
CA ARG A 77 -6.33 -12.67 0.27
C ARG A 77 -5.93 -13.98 0.97
N ALA A 78 -5.46 -13.91 2.20
CA ALA A 78 -5.16 -15.10 3.00
C ALA A 78 -6.44 -15.93 3.24
N ARG A 79 -7.56 -15.29 3.58
CA ARG A 79 -8.88 -15.94 3.69
C ARG A 79 -9.29 -16.61 2.37
N ALA A 80 -9.15 -15.93 1.23
CA ALA A 80 -9.45 -16.51 -0.09
C ALA A 80 -8.60 -17.76 -0.36
N GLY A 81 -7.32 -17.76 0.02
CA GLY A 81 -6.45 -18.93 -0.07
C GLY A 81 -6.94 -20.11 0.78
N LEU A 82 -7.35 -19.88 2.03
CA LEU A 82 -7.91 -20.93 2.88
C LEU A 82 -9.21 -21.53 2.32
N LEU A 83 -10.09 -20.68 1.78
CA LEU A 83 -11.32 -21.10 1.11
C LEU A 83 -11.04 -21.88 -0.18
N ASN A 84 -9.96 -21.55 -0.88
CA ASN A 84 -9.53 -22.28 -2.07
C ASN A 84 -9.08 -23.70 -1.71
N ILE A 85 -8.33 -23.87 -0.62
CA ILE A 85 -7.92 -25.18 -0.11
C ILE A 85 -9.15 -26.04 0.21
N THR A 86 -10.14 -25.49 0.91
CA THR A 86 -11.35 -26.25 1.22
C THR A 86 -12.21 -26.53 0.00
N ALA A 87 -12.23 -25.64 -0.99
CA ALA A 87 -12.88 -25.90 -2.26
C ALA A 87 -12.23 -27.07 -3.03
N TRP A 88 -10.90 -27.19 -3.02
CA TRP A 88 -10.18 -28.35 -3.59
C TRP A 88 -10.45 -29.66 -2.86
N VAL A 89 -10.54 -29.62 -1.53
CA VAL A 89 -10.94 -30.79 -0.73
C VAL A 89 -12.35 -31.26 -1.15
N VAL A 90 -13.30 -30.34 -1.25
CA VAL A 90 -14.67 -30.63 -1.72
C VAL A 90 -14.66 -31.16 -3.15
N PHE A 91 -13.87 -30.59 -4.05
CA PHE A 91 -13.72 -31.05 -5.43
C PHE A 91 -13.27 -32.51 -5.50
N CYS A 92 -12.18 -32.85 -4.79
CA CYS A 92 -11.65 -34.22 -4.77
C CYS A 92 -12.69 -35.20 -4.21
N LEU A 93 -13.47 -34.77 -3.22
CA LEU A 93 -14.49 -35.61 -2.59
C LEU A 93 -15.72 -35.77 -3.49
N LEU A 94 -16.12 -34.75 -4.26
CA LEU A 94 -17.15 -34.87 -5.29
C LEU A 94 -16.78 -35.87 -6.41
N LEU A 95 -15.49 -36.04 -6.69
CA LEU A 95 -14.98 -36.99 -7.67
C LEU A 95 -14.87 -38.43 -7.14
N THR A 96 -14.44 -38.58 -5.88
CA THR A 96 -14.04 -39.88 -5.32
C THR A 96 -15.07 -40.55 -4.43
N SER A 97 -16.00 -39.79 -3.84
CA SER A 97 -16.98 -40.35 -2.91
C SER A 97 -18.28 -40.77 -3.60
N ASP A 98 -18.78 -41.94 -3.20
CA ASP A 98 -20.10 -42.43 -3.65
C ASP A 98 -21.25 -41.66 -2.99
N ASN A 99 -21.02 -41.17 -1.76
CA ASN A 99 -21.97 -40.36 -1.00
C ASN A 99 -21.38 -38.97 -0.65
N PRO A 100 -21.27 -38.06 -1.64
CA PRO A 100 -20.73 -36.71 -1.42
C PRO A 100 -21.61 -35.83 -0.53
N GLN A 101 -22.83 -36.29 -0.22
CA GLN A 101 -23.82 -35.52 0.53
C GLN A 101 -23.36 -35.26 1.97
N PHE A 102 -22.76 -36.26 2.65
CA PHE A 102 -22.26 -36.10 4.02
C PHE A 102 -21.30 -34.92 4.17
N LEU A 103 -20.41 -34.77 3.20
CA LEU A 103 -19.42 -33.68 3.23
C LEU A 103 -20.02 -32.35 2.76
N SER A 104 -20.92 -32.38 1.79
CA SER A 104 -21.67 -31.20 1.37
C SER A 104 -22.52 -30.62 2.52
N TYR A 105 -23.05 -31.46 3.42
CA TYR A 105 -23.82 -31.03 4.60
C TYR A 105 -22.97 -30.51 5.74
N THR A 106 -21.67 -30.82 5.78
CA THR A 106 -20.78 -30.38 6.86
C THR A 106 -19.94 -29.19 6.44
N ILE A 107 -19.25 -29.26 5.30
CA ILE A 107 -18.40 -28.17 4.81
C ILE A 107 -19.22 -27.03 4.22
N GLY A 108 -20.25 -27.34 3.44
CA GLY A 108 -21.09 -26.35 2.75
C GLY A 108 -21.66 -25.30 3.70
N PRO A 109 -22.34 -25.68 4.79
CA PRO A 109 -22.85 -24.74 5.78
C PRO A 109 -21.77 -23.92 6.49
N VAL A 110 -20.60 -24.49 6.78
CA VAL A 110 -19.48 -23.77 7.41
C VAL A 110 -18.93 -22.68 6.47
N VAL A 111 -18.71 -23.03 5.20
CA VAL A 111 -18.24 -22.05 4.19
C VAL A 111 -19.32 -21.01 3.88
N GLY A 112 -20.58 -21.44 3.81
CA GLY A 112 -21.72 -20.54 3.62
C GLY A 112 -21.88 -19.55 4.77
N TRP A 113 -21.78 -20.03 6.01
CA TRP A 113 -21.79 -19.19 7.21
C TRP A 113 -20.61 -18.23 7.22
N ASP A 114 -19.40 -18.68 6.91
CA ASP A 114 -18.22 -17.81 6.83
C ASP A 114 -18.42 -16.65 5.84
N MET A 115 -18.91 -16.96 4.63
CA MET A 115 -19.20 -15.95 3.61
C MET A 115 -20.31 -14.99 4.04
N LEU A 116 -21.37 -15.50 4.66
CA LEU A 116 -22.47 -14.70 5.16
C LEU A 116 -22.00 -13.77 6.29
N ALA A 117 -21.32 -14.31 7.30
CA ALA A 117 -20.76 -13.56 8.40
C ALA A 117 -19.79 -12.47 7.91
N ALA A 118 -18.93 -12.79 6.94
CA ALA A 118 -18.05 -11.81 6.32
C ALA A 118 -18.81 -10.71 5.58
N SER A 119 -19.88 -11.04 4.85
CA SER A 119 -20.68 -10.06 4.10
C SER A 119 -21.40 -9.05 5.01
N ILE A 120 -21.84 -9.49 6.20
CA ILE A 120 -22.60 -8.66 7.15
C ILE A 120 -21.65 -7.96 8.13
N PHE A 121 -20.83 -8.74 8.83
CA PHE A 121 -20.03 -8.29 9.97
C PHE A 121 -18.58 -7.98 9.57
N GLY A 122 -18.02 -8.71 8.61
CA GLY A 122 -16.61 -8.60 8.22
C GLY A 122 -15.79 -9.81 8.67
N LEU A 123 -14.46 -9.68 8.64
CA LEU A 123 -13.55 -10.83 8.78
C LEU A 123 -13.53 -11.47 10.18
N VAL A 124 -13.80 -10.71 11.24
CA VAL A 124 -13.64 -11.15 12.64
C VAL A 124 -14.87 -10.69 13.45
N PRO A 125 -15.32 -11.43 14.49
CA PRO A 125 -14.87 -12.75 14.92
C PRO A 125 -15.69 -13.91 14.32
N LEU A 126 -16.79 -13.60 13.63
CA LEU A 126 -17.79 -14.61 13.24
C LEU A 126 -17.45 -15.38 11.96
N SER A 127 -16.49 -14.90 11.16
CA SER A 127 -16.00 -15.57 9.95
C SER A 127 -14.77 -16.41 10.33
N PRO A 128 -14.90 -17.75 10.45
CA PRO A 128 -13.78 -18.60 10.87
C PRO A 128 -12.57 -18.49 9.94
N TYR A 129 -12.78 -18.43 8.62
CA TYR A 129 -11.69 -18.23 7.67
C TYR A 129 -11.17 -16.79 7.68
N GLY A 130 -11.98 -15.81 8.05
CA GLY A 130 -11.56 -14.43 8.23
C GLY A 130 -10.68 -14.23 9.46
N VAL A 131 -10.99 -14.91 10.56
CA VAL A 131 -10.15 -14.98 11.76
C VAL A 131 -8.79 -15.60 11.41
N LEU A 132 -8.79 -16.77 10.78
CA LEU A 132 -7.57 -17.45 10.37
C LEU A 132 -6.76 -16.63 9.35
N GLY A 133 -7.43 -16.04 8.35
CA GLY A 133 -6.78 -15.18 7.35
C GLY A 133 -6.14 -13.94 7.98
N THR A 134 -6.79 -13.37 9.01
CA THR A 134 -6.23 -12.23 9.76
C THR A 134 -5.00 -12.64 10.56
N LEU A 135 -5.02 -13.81 11.20
CA LEU A 135 -3.85 -14.36 11.91
C LEU A 135 -2.68 -14.64 10.95
N LEU A 136 -2.95 -15.20 9.77
CA LEU A 136 -1.92 -15.45 8.75
C LEU A 136 -1.29 -14.16 8.21
N ALA A 137 -2.07 -13.08 8.13
CA ALA A 137 -1.60 -11.78 7.68
C ALA A 137 -1.01 -10.90 8.80
N TRP A 138 -0.88 -11.40 10.03
CA TRP A 138 -0.53 -10.60 11.21
C TRP A 138 0.80 -9.85 11.08
N ASN A 139 1.82 -10.51 10.52
CA ASN A 139 3.15 -9.93 10.35
C ASN A 139 3.31 -9.17 9.02
N ALA A 140 2.29 -9.16 8.16
CA ALA A 140 2.33 -8.45 6.89
C ALA A 140 1.93 -6.98 7.10
N LYS A 141 2.63 -6.05 6.43
CA LYS A 141 2.23 -4.63 6.42
C LYS A 141 0.78 -4.52 5.91
N PRO A 142 -0.14 -3.90 6.65
CA PRO A 142 -1.55 -3.88 6.27
C PRO A 142 -1.77 -3.03 5.02
N VAL A 143 -2.56 -3.56 4.08
CA VAL A 143 -2.97 -2.85 2.87
C VAL A 143 -4.47 -2.60 2.96
N TRP A 144 -4.87 -1.35 3.13
CA TRP A 144 -6.26 -1.00 3.38
C TRP A 144 -7.04 -0.75 2.09
N LYS A 145 -8.18 -1.43 1.93
CA LYS A 145 -9.10 -1.25 0.81
C LYS A 145 -10.55 -1.10 1.30
N PRO A 146 -11.42 -0.38 0.57
CA PRO A 146 -12.81 -0.20 0.97
C PRO A 146 -13.56 -1.54 1.00
N ALA A 147 -14.39 -1.71 2.02
CA ALA A 147 -15.09 -2.96 2.33
C ALA A 147 -16.31 -3.23 1.43
N GLY A 148 -16.95 -2.18 0.89
CA GLY A 148 -18.19 -2.29 0.11
C GLY A 148 -18.11 -3.30 -1.04
N PRO A 149 -17.13 -3.15 -1.97
CA PRO A 149 -16.94 -4.10 -3.07
C PRO A 149 -16.67 -5.54 -2.62
N LYS A 150 -16.02 -5.72 -1.46
CA LYS A 150 -15.69 -7.05 -0.90
C LYS A 150 -16.92 -7.73 -0.31
N ARG A 151 -17.76 -6.98 0.41
CA ARG A 151 -19.03 -7.49 0.95
C ARG A 151 -19.94 -8.00 -0.16
N PHE A 152 -20.05 -7.24 -1.26
CA PHE A 152 -20.80 -7.69 -2.43
C PHE A 152 -20.25 -8.99 -3.02
N ALA A 153 -18.93 -9.12 -3.15
CA ALA A 153 -18.30 -10.35 -3.63
C ALA A 153 -18.62 -11.55 -2.72
N TRP A 154 -18.61 -11.37 -1.39
CA TRP A 154 -18.94 -12.42 -0.45
C TRP A 154 -20.43 -12.80 -0.48
N SER A 155 -21.34 -11.85 -0.72
CA SER A 155 -22.75 -12.13 -0.95
C SER A 155 -22.98 -12.99 -2.21
N LEU A 156 -22.24 -12.73 -3.29
CA LEU A 156 -22.25 -13.62 -4.47
C LEU A 156 -21.71 -15.02 -4.13
N GLY A 157 -20.65 -15.09 -3.30
CA GLY A 157 -20.10 -16.34 -2.80
C GLY A 157 -21.11 -17.18 -2.02
N VAL A 158 -21.93 -16.57 -1.15
CA VAL A 158 -23.04 -17.26 -0.44
C VAL A 158 -24.01 -17.91 -1.44
N GLY A 159 -24.36 -17.20 -2.52
CA GLY A 159 -25.24 -17.72 -3.57
C GLY A 159 -24.64 -18.93 -4.29
N MET A 160 -23.37 -18.85 -4.67
CA MET A 160 -22.67 -19.96 -5.33
C MET A 160 -22.55 -21.19 -4.44
N VAL A 161 -22.21 -21.02 -3.15
CA VAL A 161 -22.10 -22.12 -2.18
C VAL A 161 -23.47 -22.77 -1.96
N THR A 162 -24.51 -21.96 -1.74
CA THR A 162 -25.89 -22.46 -1.58
C THR A 162 -26.33 -23.24 -2.81
N THR A 163 -26.05 -22.72 -4.01
CA THR A 163 -26.36 -23.41 -5.28
C THR A 163 -25.63 -24.74 -5.38
N CYS A 164 -24.33 -24.79 -5.05
CA CYS A 164 -23.57 -26.03 -5.06
C CYS A 164 -24.15 -27.08 -4.10
N VAL A 165 -24.54 -26.67 -2.89
CA VAL A 165 -25.16 -27.57 -1.89
C VAL A 165 -26.50 -28.10 -2.41
N LEU A 166 -27.36 -27.23 -2.95
CA LEU A 166 -28.67 -27.61 -3.51
C LEU A 166 -28.53 -28.57 -4.69
N LEU A 167 -27.61 -28.30 -5.63
CA LEU A 167 -27.34 -29.21 -6.75
C LEU A 167 -26.87 -30.59 -6.26
N GLY A 168 -26.09 -30.63 -5.19
CA GLY A 168 -25.74 -31.86 -4.49
C GLY A 168 -26.97 -32.61 -3.95
N GLN A 169 -27.97 -31.89 -3.43
CA GLN A 169 -29.23 -32.49 -2.94
C GLN A 169 -30.05 -33.15 -4.05
N PHE A 170 -30.14 -32.49 -5.20
CA PHE A 170 -30.84 -33.01 -6.37
C PHE A 170 -30.04 -34.07 -7.14
N ARG A 171 -28.92 -34.56 -6.59
CA ARG A 171 -28.00 -35.53 -7.21
C ARG A 171 -27.46 -35.09 -8.58
N LEU A 172 -27.39 -33.79 -8.83
CA LEU A 172 -26.83 -33.20 -10.05
C LEU A 172 -25.31 -33.04 -9.91
N ARG A 173 -24.59 -34.16 -9.81
CA ARG A 173 -23.15 -34.22 -9.49
C ARG A 173 -22.31 -33.36 -10.44
N ASN A 174 -22.52 -33.48 -11.75
CA ASN A 174 -21.74 -32.74 -12.75
C ASN A 174 -21.95 -31.23 -12.65
N ALA A 175 -23.18 -30.78 -12.35
CA ALA A 175 -23.49 -29.37 -12.16
C ALA A 175 -22.84 -28.83 -10.87
N ALA A 176 -22.86 -29.60 -9.78
CA ALA A 176 -22.17 -29.24 -8.54
C ALA A 176 -20.65 -29.13 -8.73
N ILE A 177 -20.04 -30.06 -9.48
CA ILE A 177 -18.62 -30.01 -9.85
C ILE A 177 -18.32 -28.73 -10.67
N ALA A 178 -19.14 -28.39 -11.65
CA ALA A 178 -18.95 -27.19 -12.47
C ALA A 178 -19.00 -25.91 -11.64
N VAL A 179 -19.98 -25.77 -10.72
CA VAL A 179 -20.08 -24.63 -9.80
C VAL A 179 -18.87 -24.57 -8.87
N ASN A 180 -18.43 -25.71 -8.33
CA ASN A 180 -17.28 -25.78 -7.45
C ASN A 180 -15.97 -25.38 -8.17
N LEU A 181 -15.75 -25.81 -9.42
CA LEU A 181 -14.62 -25.38 -10.24
C LEU A 181 -14.64 -23.87 -10.50
N ALA A 182 -15.82 -23.28 -10.72
CA ALA A 182 -15.95 -21.83 -10.82
C ALA A 182 -15.54 -21.15 -9.50
N CYS A 183 -15.98 -21.66 -8.34
CA CYS A 183 -15.55 -21.16 -7.03
C CYS A 183 -14.03 -21.25 -6.83
N ILE A 184 -13.41 -22.38 -7.19
CA ILE A 184 -11.95 -22.57 -7.12
C ILE A 184 -11.25 -21.52 -7.98
N THR A 185 -11.70 -21.34 -9.22
CA THR A 185 -11.08 -20.38 -10.13
C THR A 185 -11.17 -18.96 -9.60
N LEU A 186 -12.35 -18.52 -9.15
CA LEU A 186 -12.56 -17.17 -8.65
C LEU A 186 -11.78 -16.89 -7.35
N THR A 187 -11.76 -17.84 -6.41
CA THR A 187 -11.00 -17.70 -5.17
C THR A 187 -9.48 -17.73 -5.40
N TRP A 188 -9.02 -18.51 -6.37
CA TRP A 188 -7.61 -18.55 -6.78
C TRP A 188 -7.15 -17.21 -7.37
N LEU A 189 -7.96 -16.62 -8.27
CA LEU A 189 -7.67 -15.29 -8.85
C LEU A 189 -7.53 -14.22 -7.75
N GLU A 190 -8.40 -14.27 -6.73
CA GLU A 190 -8.33 -13.32 -5.62
C GLU A 190 -7.10 -13.57 -4.73
N ALA A 191 -6.81 -14.83 -4.38
CA ALA A 191 -5.67 -15.16 -3.54
C ALA A 191 -4.33 -14.83 -4.21
N VAL A 192 -4.13 -15.31 -5.44
CA VAL A 192 -2.84 -15.26 -6.15
C VAL A 192 -2.64 -13.93 -6.87
N LEU A 193 -3.59 -13.56 -7.74
CA LEU A 193 -3.46 -12.35 -8.58
C LEU A 193 -3.95 -11.09 -7.87
N GLY A 194 -4.69 -11.21 -6.76
CA GLY A 194 -5.35 -10.08 -6.12
C GLY A 194 -6.55 -9.54 -6.92
N PHE A 195 -7.03 -10.29 -7.92
CA PHE A 195 -8.16 -9.92 -8.75
C PHE A 195 -9.45 -10.56 -8.22
N CYS A 196 -10.42 -9.72 -7.86
CA CYS A 196 -11.72 -10.18 -7.36
C CYS A 196 -12.83 -9.76 -8.34
N LEU A 197 -13.42 -10.74 -9.03
CA LEU A 197 -14.48 -10.50 -10.02
C LEU A 197 -15.68 -9.79 -9.39
N GLY A 198 -16.08 -10.15 -8.17
CA GLY A 198 -17.18 -9.49 -7.47
C GLY A 198 -16.89 -8.00 -7.20
N CYS A 199 -15.67 -7.64 -6.78
CA CYS A 199 -15.29 -6.25 -6.62
C CYS A 199 -15.30 -5.48 -7.94
N TRP A 200 -14.83 -6.11 -9.02
CA TRP A 200 -14.86 -5.53 -10.35
C TRP A 200 -16.30 -5.25 -10.81
N THR A 201 -17.20 -6.22 -10.63
CA THR A 201 -18.62 -6.08 -10.97
C THR A 201 -19.28 -5.00 -10.14
N TRP A 202 -18.97 -4.90 -8.85
CA TRP A 202 -19.48 -3.82 -8.01
C TRP A 202 -19.09 -2.44 -8.56
N ASN A 203 -17.80 -2.23 -8.85
CA ASN A 203 -17.28 -0.93 -9.26
C ASN A 203 -17.70 -0.52 -10.68
N ASN A 204 -17.78 -1.47 -11.61
CA ASN A 204 -18.02 -1.18 -13.02
C ASN A 204 -19.48 -1.34 -13.43
N VAL A 205 -20.28 -2.10 -12.69
CA VAL A 205 -21.68 -2.39 -13.05
C VAL A 205 -22.62 -1.86 -11.98
N MET A 206 -22.47 -2.30 -10.72
CA MET A 206 -23.47 -2.00 -9.69
C MET A 206 -23.47 -0.54 -9.25
N VAL A 207 -22.29 0.08 -9.10
CA VAL A 207 -22.20 1.49 -8.70
C VAL A 207 -22.84 2.43 -9.74
N PRO A 208 -22.52 2.32 -11.05
CA PRO A 208 -23.23 3.08 -12.08
C PRO A 208 -24.73 2.83 -12.11
N LEU A 209 -25.16 1.55 -12.01
CA LEU A 209 -26.56 1.16 -12.06
C LEU A 209 -27.38 1.72 -10.89
N LEU A 210 -26.79 1.82 -9.70
CA LEU A 210 -27.43 2.37 -8.51
C LEU A 210 -27.34 3.91 -8.42
N GLY A 211 -26.77 4.58 -9.43
CA GLY A 211 -26.55 6.03 -9.40
C GLY A 211 -25.64 6.48 -8.24
N LYS A 212 -24.86 5.56 -7.66
CA LYS A 212 -23.94 5.87 -6.56
C LYS A 212 -22.65 6.46 -7.12
N LYS A 213 -22.05 7.41 -6.40
CA LYS A 213 -20.70 7.87 -6.73
C LYS A 213 -19.71 6.73 -6.49
N LYS A 214 -18.76 6.53 -7.41
CA LYS A 214 -17.65 5.60 -7.19
C LYS A 214 -16.88 6.06 -5.96
N CYS A 215 -16.47 5.10 -5.12
CA CYS A 215 -15.54 5.37 -4.03
C CYS A 215 -14.30 6.05 -4.62
N ALA A 216 -13.91 7.19 -4.05
CA ALA A 216 -12.78 7.97 -4.57
C ALA A 216 -11.49 7.13 -4.58
N GLU A 217 -11.25 6.31 -3.56
CA GLU A 217 -10.09 5.40 -3.50
C GLU A 217 -10.20 4.21 -4.49
N CYS A 218 -11.40 3.92 -5.01
CA CYS A 218 -11.58 2.90 -6.06
C CYS A 218 -11.34 3.46 -7.47
N THR A 219 -11.36 4.78 -7.63
CA THR A 219 -10.86 5.46 -8.83
C THR A 219 -9.35 5.58 -8.72
N MET A 220 -8.62 5.34 -9.82
CA MET A 220 -7.15 5.42 -9.83
C MET A 220 -6.62 6.84 -9.55
N ASP A 221 -7.51 7.82 -9.44
CA ASP A 221 -7.23 9.24 -9.34
C ASP A 221 -7.01 9.72 -7.90
N VAL A 222 -7.14 8.85 -6.89
CA VAL A 222 -6.80 9.22 -5.50
C VAL A 222 -5.34 8.90 -5.21
N PRO A 223 -4.48 9.91 -5.00
CA PRO A 223 -3.13 9.67 -4.53
C PRO A 223 -3.20 8.98 -3.17
N LYS A 224 -2.55 7.82 -3.04
CA LYS A 224 -2.46 7.09 -1.77
C LYS A 224 -2.03 8.08 -0.70
N GLN A 225 -2.70 8.15 0.45
CA GLN A 225 -2.44 9.15 1.50
C GLN A 225 -0.97 9.38 1.88
N GLY A 226 -0.15 8.32 1.88
CA GLY A 226 1.29 8.45 2.09
C GLY A 226 1.96 9.30 1.02
N THR A 227 1.53 9.17 -0.23
CA THR A 227 1.97 10.00 -1.36
C THR A 227 1.55 11.45 -1.16
N VAL A 228 0.32 11.77 -0.74
CA VAL A 228 -0.12 13.18 -0.55
C VAL A 228 0.72 13.90 0.50
N ALA A 229 0.98 13.24 1.63
CA ALA A 229 1.82 13.80 2.69
C ALA A 229 3.27 14.02 2.20
N ARG A 230 3.84 13.06 1.47
CA ARG A 230 5.20 13.15 0.93
C ARG A 230 5.32 14.14 -0.22
N VAL A 231 4.29 14.27 -1.06
CA VAL A 231 4.22 15.30 -2.11
C VAL A 231 4.28 16.69 -1.49
N LYS A 232 3.47 16.92 -0.44
CA LYS A 232 3.50 18.19 0.29
C LYS A 232 4.87 18.44 0.92
N GLU A 233 5.47 17.43 1.55
CA GLU A 233 6.80 17.57 2.15
C GLU A 233 7.90 17.85 1.11
N VAL A 234 7.89 17.17 -0.04
CA VAL A 234 8.82 17.45 -1.15
C VAL A 234 8.63 18.89 -1.66
N GLN A 235 7.38 19.34 -1.81
CA GLN A 235 7.08 20.74 -2.17
C GLN A 235 7.56 21.73 -1.11
N ASP A 236 7.38 21.43 0.17
CA ASP A 236 7.82 22.31 1.26
C ASP A 236 9.35 22.41 1.30
N ILE A 237 10.07 21.29 1.18
CA ILE A 237 11.55 21.27 1.13
C ILE A 237 12.07 22.06 -0.09
N THR A 238 11.48 21.84 -1.27
CA THR A 238 11.88 22.51 -2.52
C THR A 238 11.51 23.98 -2.59
N ARG A 239 10.58 24.45 -1.75
CA ARG A 239 10.26 25.88 -1.57
C ARG A 239 11.14 26.55 -0.52
N GLN A 240 11.56 25.82 0.51
CA GLN A 240 12.42 26.34 1.57
C GLN A 240 13.87 26.51 1.13
N HIS A 241 14.32 25.68 0.18
CA HIS A 241 15.69 25.68 -0.31
C HIS A 241 15.72 25.91 -1.83
N PRO A 242 16.49 26.90 -2.33
CA PRO A 242 16.52 27.22 -3.75
C PRO A 242 17.20 26.14 -4.61
N LEU A 243 18.03 25.27 -4.02
CA LEU A 243 18.65 24.12 -4.67
C LEU A 243 18.54 22.88 -3.79
N VAL A 244 17.86 21.84 -4.28
CA VAL A 244 17.61 20.57 -3.55
C VAL A 244 18.00 19.37 -4.40
N VAL A 245 18.66 18.40 -3.80
CA VAL A 245 19.08 17.14 -4.43
C VAL A 245 18.46 15.96 -3.68
N PHE A 246 17.49 15.30 -4.29
CA PHE A 246 17.01 14.00 -3.82
C PHE A 246 17.97 12.91 -4.31
N SER A 247 18.56 12.17 -3.37
CA SER A 247 19.72 11.30 -3.59
C SER A 247 19.55 9.93 -2.91
N LYS A 248 20.46 9.00 -3.25
CA LYS A 248 20.74 7.82 -2.43
C LYS A 248 22.24 7.76 -2.15
N SER A 249 22.59 7.44 -0.90
CA SER A 249 23.97 7.49 -0.40
C SER A 249 24.95 6.64 -1.23
N PHE A 250 24.48 5.52 -1.78
CA PHE A 250 25.28 4.56 -2.56
C PHE A 250 25.24 4.79 -4.09
N CYS A 251 24.52 5.80 -4.58
CA CYS A 251 24.31 5.98 -6.02
C CYS A 251 25.46 6.76 -6.69
N PRO A 252 26.14 6.19 -7.70
CA PRO A 252 27.26 6.87 -8.38
C PRO A 252 26.81 8.10 -9.18
N HIS A 253 25.62 8.09 -9.78
CA HIS A 253 25.09 9.25 -10.50
C HIS A 253 24.77 10.41 -9.56
N CYS A 254 24.29 10.11 -8.34
CA CYS A 254 24.06 11.13 -7.31
C CYS A 254 25.37 11.77 -6.87
N GLN A 255 26.43 10.97 -6.67
CA GLN A 255 27.75 11.49 -6.32
C GLN A 255 28.33 12.37 -7.43
N ARG A 256 28.16 11.97 -8.69
CA ARG A 256 28.62 12.76 -9.85
C ARG A 256 27.93 14.12 -9.92
N ALA A 257 26.60 14.16 -9.77
CA ALA A 257 25.85 15.42 -9.80
C ALA A 257 26.17 16.33 -8.60
N LYS A 258 26.31 15.75 -7.39
CA LYS A 258 26.75 16.48 -6.19
C LYS A 258 28.15 17.07 -6.37
N GLY A 259 29.08 16.31 -6.94
CA GLY A 259 30.43 16.77 -7.24
C GLY A 259 30.47 17.96 -8.21
N LEU A 260 29.61 17.99 -9.23
CA LEU A 260 29.48 19.14 -10.12
C LEU A 260 29.00 20.39 -9.36
N LEU A 261 27.94 20.27 -8.53
CA LEU A 261 27.43 21.39 -7.74
C LEU A 261 28.48 21.92 -6.75
N GLU A 262 29.26 21.03 -6.14
CA GLU A 262 30.39 21.38 -5.27
C GLU A 262 31.50 22.11 -6.03
N GLN A 263 31.85 21.65 -7.25
CA GLN A 263 32.80 22.33 -8.12
C GLN A 263 32.35 23.75 -8.48
N LEU A 264 31.04 23.96 -8.67
CA LEU A 264 30.46 25.29 -8.92
C LEU A 264 30.43 26.18 -7.68
N GLY A 265 30.65 25.61 -6.49
CA GLY A 265 30.50 26.29 -5.21
C GLY A 265 29.04 26.58 -4.86
N ALA A 266 28.10 25.85 -5.44
CA ALA A 266 26.67 26.05 -5.25
C ALA A 266 26.18 25.30 -3.98
N PRO A 267 25.71 26.00 -2.94
CA PRO A 267 25.18 25.34 -1.75
C PRO A 267 23.84 24.65 -2.07
N TYR A 268 23.69 23.39 -1.66
CA TYR A 268 22.49 22.59 -1.92
C TYR A 268 22.01 21.86 -0.67
N GLN A 269 20.70 21.66 -0.57
CA GLN A 269 20.10 20.76 0.42
C GLN A 269 20.03 19.34 -0.16
N VAL A 270 20.52 18.34 0.57
CA VAL A 270 20.42 16.93 0.16
C VAL A 270 19.37 16.19 0.99
N VAL A 271 18.57 15.35 0.31
CA VAL A 271 17.64 14.43 0.96
C VAL A 271 18.01 13.01 0.53
N GLU A 272 18.61 12.24 1.43
CA GLU A 272 19.03 10.86 1.17
C GLU A 272 17.86 9.89 1.41
N LEU A 273 17.22 9.47 0.32
CA LEU A 273 16.02 8.62 0.35
C LEU A 273 16.29 7.24 0.97
N ASP A 274 17.54 6.77 0.99
CA ASP A 274 17.90 5.51 1.61
C ASP A 274 18.03 5.58 3.14
N LYS A 275 18.02 6.77 3.72
CA LYS A 275 18.08 6.98 5.18
C LYS A 275 16.72 7.34 5.78
N THR A 276 15.70 7.57 4.95
CA THR A 276 14.33 7.81 5.43
C THR A 276 13.58 6.50 5.67
N GLU A 277 12.63 6.51 6.60
CA GLU A 277 11.80 5.33 6.92
C GLU A 277 10.82 4.97 5.78
N ASP A 278 10.43 5.96 4.98
CA ASP A 278 9.40 5.85 3.93
C ASP A 278 9.96 6.09 2.51
N LYS A 279 10.93 5.27 2.12
CA LYS A 279 11.65 5.39 0.84
C LYS A 279 10.72 5.33 -0.37
N ASP A 280 9.73 4.45 -0.30
CA ASP A 280 8.75 4.24 -1.39
C ASP A 280 7.79 5.42 -1.51
N GLY A 281 7.41 6.05 -0.40
CA GLY A 281 6.58 7.26 -0.39
C GLY A 281 7.24 8.44 -1.11
N TYR A 282 8.50 8.74 -0.81
CA TYR A 282 9.23 9.80 -1.52
C TYR A 282 9.45 9.47 -3.01
N ALA A 283 9.77 8.21 -3.34
CA ALA A 283 9.94 7.82 -4.74
C ALA A 283 8.65 8.01 -5.55
N MET A 284 7.49 7.70 -4.95
CA MET A 284 6.19 7.96 -5.58
C MET A 284 5.88 9.47 -5.67
N ALA A 285 6.15 10.23 -4.62
CA ALA A 285 5.95 11.68 -4.63
C ALA A 285 6.78 12.38 -5.71
N LEU A 286 8.04 11.97 -5.90
CA LEU A 286 8.89 12.49 -6.97
C LEU A 286 8.35 12.14 -8.36
N VAL A 287 7.83 10.92 -8.57
CA VAL A 287 7.18 10.55 -9.84
C VAL A 287 5.94 11.41 -10.09
N GLU A 288 5.14 11.66 -9.07
CA GLU A 288 3.93 12.49 -9.20
C GLU A 288 4.29 13.96 -9.55
N LEU A 289 5.33 14.51 -8.94
CA LEU A 289 5.74 15.89 -9.15
C LEU A 289 6.55 16.12 -10.43
N THR A 290 7.35 15.14 -10.85
CA THR A 290 8.37 15.34 -11.90
C THR A 290 8.27 14.34 -13.05
N GLY A 291 7.47 13.28 -12.90
CA GLY A 291 7.48 12.13 -13.81
C GLY A 291 8.69 11.20 -13.65
N GLN A 292 9.69 11.57 -12.83
CA GLN A 292 10.95 10.84 -12.71
C GLN A 292 11.01 10.00 -11.42
N ARG A 293 11.25 8.68 -11.59
CA ARG A 293 11.40 7.72 -10.48
C ARG A 293 12.85 7.58 -9.99
N THR A 294 13.80 7.91 -10.86
CA THR A 294 15.23 7.69 -10.62
C THR A 294 15.83 8.80 -9.77
N VAL A 295 16.89 8.46 -9.05
CA VAL A 295 17.77 9.44 -8.40
C VAL A 295 19.07 9.58 -9.21
N PRO A 296 19.74 10.74 -9.19
CA PRO A 296 19.32 11.96 -8.50
C PRO A 296 18.09 12.61 -9.15
N ASN A 297 17.30 13.34 -8.37
CA ASN A 297 16.26 14.25 -8.87
C ASN A 297 16.55 15.63 -8.26
N ILE A 298 16.88 16.59 -9.10
CA ILE A 298 17.44 17.89 -8.69
C ILE A 298 16.40 18.97 -8.96
N PHE A 299 16.20 19.84 -7.98
CA PHE A 299 15.28 20.96 -8.04
C PHE A 299 16.02 22.28 -7.88
N ILE A 300 15.68 23.25 -8.72
CA ILE A 300 16.13 24.65 -8.64
C ILE A 300 14.89 25.54 -8.62
N GLY A 301 14.77 26.42 -7.62
CA GLY A 301 13.62 27.33 -7.49
C GLY A 301 12.26 26.62 -7.36
N GLY A 302 12.24 25.43 -6.74
CA GLY A 302 11.02 24.62 -6.65
C GLY A 302 10.66 23.82 -7.92
N HIS A 303 11.44 23.94 -9.00
CA HIS A 303 11.22 23.23 -10.25
C HIS A 303 12.26 22.13 -10.47
N SER A 304 11.81 20.93 -10.88
CA SER A 304 12.73 19.84 -11.22
C SER A 304 13.45 20.13 -12.54
N ILE A 305 14.77 19.99 -12.52
CA ILE A 305 15.62 20.07 -13.71
C ILE A 305 16.02 18.69 -14.24
N GLY A 306 15.54 17.61 -13.60
CA GLY A 306 15.79 16.23 -13.98
C GLY A 306 16.91 15.56 -13.17
N GLY A 307 17.62 14.63 -13.82
CA GLY A 307 18.66 13.81 -13.21
C GLY A 307 20.07 14.33 -13.39
N ALA A 308 21.05 13.43 -13.20
CA ALA A 308 22.46 13.76 -13.36
C ALA A 308 22.77 14.21 -14.79
N ASP A 309 22.33 13.43 -15.78
CA ASP A 309 22.63 13.70 -17.19
C ASP A 309 22.00 15.02 -17.67
N ASP A 310 20.77 15.32 -17.22
CA ASP A 310 20.10 16.61 -17.50
C ASP A 310 20.86 17.79 -16.88
N THR A 311 21.42 17.60 -15.67
CA THR A 311 22.20 18.63 -14.98
C THR A 311 23.51 18.92 -15.72
N PHE A 312 24.24 17.88 -16.13
CA PHE A 312 25.46 18.03 -16.94
C PHE A 312 25.16 18.68 -18.29
N LYS A 313 24.07 18.29 -18.95
CA LYS A 313 23.65 18.91 -20.20
C LYS A 313 23.37 20.41 -20.03
N LEU A 314 22.64 20.81 -18.99
CA LEU A 314 22.38 22.22 -18.71
C LEU A 314 23.65 23.00 -18.39
N TYR A 315 24.62 22.35 -17.77
CA TYR A 315 25.93 22.92 -17.50
C TYR A 315 26.75 23.13 -18.78
N ASP A 316 26.84 22.13 -19.64
CA ASP A 316 27.53 22.22 -20.94
C ASP A 316 26.90 23.29 -21.85
N GLU A 317 25.57 23.47 -21.77
CA GLU A 317 24.85 24.53 -22.48
C GLU A 317 24.99 25.93 -21.85
N GLY A 318 25.72 26.06 -20.74
CA GLY A 318 25.90 27.32 -19.99
C GLY A 318 24.60 27.85 -19.36
N LYS A 319 23.56 27.01 -19.26
CA LYS A 319 22.24 27.38 -18.72
C LYS A 319 22.14 27.12 -17.22
N LEU A 320 22.82 26.10 -16.70
CA LEU A 320 22.75 25.73 -15.28
C LEU A 320 23.16 26.90 -14.38
N CYS A 321 24.28 27.55 -14.71
CA CYS A 321 24.78 28.71 -13.98
C CYS A 321 23.80 29.89 -13.98
N LYS A 322 23.11 30.12 -15.11
CA LYS A 322 22.09 31.18 -15.22
C LYS A 322 20.91 30.88 -14.30
N LEU A 323 20.44 29.63 -14.27
CA LEU A 323 19.34 29.20 -13.41
C LEU A 323 19.69 29.32 -11.93
N LEU A 324 20.90 28.90 -11.54
CA LEU A 324 21.37 28.99 -10.15
C LEU A 324 21.38 30.45 -9.67
N VAL A 325 21.97 31.36 -10.45
CA VAL A 325 22.04 32.78 -10.10
C VAL A 325 20.66 33.43 -10.09
N GLN A 326 19.78 33.07 -11.04
CA GLN A 326 18.41 33.57 -11.10
C GLN A 326 17.60 33.22 -9.85
N GLU A 327 17.77 32.02 -9.31
CA GLU A 327 17.11 31.57 -8.08
C GLU A 327 17.88 31.94 -6.80
N GLY A 328 18.87 32.83 -6.90
CA GLY A 328 19.63 33.35 -5.76
C GLY A 328 20.62 32.38 -5.14
N VAL A 329 21.01 31.32 -5.86
CA VAL A 329 22.04 30.36 -5.42
C VAL A 329 23.41 30.91 -5.83
N PRO A 330 24.30 31.21 -4.88
CA PRO A 330 25.65 31.66 -5.21
C PRO A 330 26.43 30.53 -5.88
N ALA A 331 27.01 30.80 -7.05
CA ALA A 331 27.84 29.85 -7.78
C ALA A 331 29.11 30.56 -8.29
N PRO A 332 30.09 30.84 -7.41
CA PRO A 332 31.24 31.70 -7.72
C PRO A 332 32.13 31.15 -8.85
N ASN A 333 32.13 29.83 -9.06
CA ASN A 333 32.96 29.21 -10.09
C ASN A 333 32.25 29.09 -11.45
N CYS A 334 31.02 29.62 -11.58
CA CYS A 334 30.30 29.68 -12.85
C CYS A 334 30.90 30.69 -13.85
N SER A 335 31.58 31.75 -13.37
CA SER A 335 32.20 32.77 -14.22
C SER A 335 33.55 32.35 -14.79
N ALA A 336 34.22 31.37 -14.19
CA ALA A 336 35.55 30.93 -14.59
C ALA A 336 35.58 30.11 -15.91
N GLN A 337 34.42 29.74 -16.46
CA GLN A 337 34.33 28.86 -17.64
C GLN A 337 33.62 29.46 -18.85
N ALA A 338 33.02 30.65 -18.74
CA ALA A 338 32.61 31.39 -19.93
C ALA A 338 33.82 31.81 -20.79
N GLU A 339 35.04 31.82 -20.20
CA GLU A 339 36.30 32.11 -20.90
C GLU A 339 37.07 30.87 -21.38
N LEU A 340 36.61 29.67 -21.03
CA LEU A 340 37.17 28.39 -21.50
C LEU A 340 36.14 27.69 -22.40
N GLY A 341 35.75 28.39 -23.48
CA GLY A 341 35.08 27.77 -24.62
C GLY A 341 36.05 26.92 -25.45
N PRO A 342 35.53 25.95 -26.24
CA PRO A 342 36.25 24.77 -26.74
C PRO A 342 37.51 25.03 -27.57
#